data_AF-A0A7S0ULZ5-F1
#
_entry.id   AF-A0A7S0ULZ5-F1
#
_cell.length_a   1.000
_cell.length_b   1.000
_cell.length_c   1.000
_cell.angle_alpha   90.00
_cell.angle_beta   90.00
_cell.angle_gamma   90.00
#
_symmetry.space_group_name_H-M   'P 1'
#
loop_
_entity.id
_entity.type
_entity.pdbx_description
1 polymer ?
#
loop_
_entity_poly.entity_id
_entity_poly.type
_entity_poly.pdbx_seq_one_letter_code
_entity_poly.pdbx_strand_id
1 'polypeptide(L)'
;GNSQATALANNGNTHHASAAGSRPNPISALHSNLNSNPNPNPNPNPKGQIFTSRMGEGNLQIAMHAAMRPSESALQTRGLEGVVRAAEQGSRIVAAPLGDSCLVILQMPRGNLEGVYPRALVLAAVAHLLSRQEYGRATRLAATHRLNLNVLVDFDWPGVLGRGRDFVDSIPTKELCDILFSLRRESVLAPGGVYASAASFAMAKGVVAGGGRRSEGETKERETKEREEAQKVLEECG
;
A
#
# COMPACT_ATOMS: atom_id res chain seq x y z
N GLY A 1 -48.64 -41.37 12.13
CA GLY A 1 -48.83 -40.91 13.53
C GLY A 1 -47.89 -41.68 14.43
N ASN A 2 -47.57 -41.15 15.62
CA ASN A 2 -46.68 -41.72 16.66
C ASN A 2 -45.19 -41.84 16.22
N SER A 3 -44.16 -41.92 17.08
CA SER A 3 -43.93 -41.59 18.53
C SER A 3 -42.42 -41.79 18.87
N GLN A 4 -41.78 -41.29 19.95
CA GLN A 4 -41.99 -40.17 20.89
C GLN A 4 -40.69 -39.92 21.69
N ALA A 5 -40.28 -38.65 21.88
CA ALA A 5 -39.26 -38.17 22.83
C ALA A 5 -39.57 -36.68 23.10
N THR A 6 -39.94 -36.12 24.27
CA THR A 6 -39.66 -36.41 25.71
C THR A 6 -38.15 -36.27 26.02
N ALA A 7 -37.66 -35.39 26.92
CA ALA A 7 -38.27 -34.41 27.85
C ALA A 7 -37.28 -33.21 28.10
N LEU A 8 -37.22 -32.37 29.16
CA LEU A 8 -37.88 -32.23 30.49
C LEU A 8 -37.64 -30.78 31.04
N ALA A 9 -38.65 -30.13 31.66
CA ALA A 9 -38.64 -29.22 32.87
C ALA A 9 -37.54 -28.15 33.19
N ASN A 10 -37.74 -27.19 34.12
CA ASN A 10 -38.91 -26.38 34.56
C ASN A 10 -38.47 -25.29 35.59
N ASN A 11 -39.17 -24.14 35.66
CA ASN A 11 -39.05 -23.04 36.68
C ASN A 11 -37.67 -22.33 36.84
N GLY A 12 -37.55 -21.07 37.31
CA GLY A 12 -38.54 -20.02 37.61
C GLY A 12 -38.36 -19.36 39.00
N ASN A 13 -38.26 -18.02 39.10
CA ASN A 13 -38.57 -17.24 40.33
C ASN A 13 -38.78 -15.73 40.09
N THR A 14 -39.27 -14.97 41.10
CA THR A 14 -39.81 -13.60 40.96
C THR A 14 -39.35 -12.56 42.02
N HIS A 15 -39.59 -11.27 41.69
CA HIS A 15 -39.63 -10.01 42.49
C HIS A 15 -39.13 -9.93 43.96
N HIS A 16 -38.38 -8.87 44.32
CA HIS A 16 -38.90 -7.69 45.10
C HIS A 16 -37.86 -6.58 45.45
N ALA A 17 -38.36 -5.41 45.86
CA ALA A 17 -37.74 -4.37 46.74
C ALA A 17 -36.55 -3.53 46.20
N SER A 18 -36.24 -2.31 46.69
CA SER A 18 -37.05 -1.23 47.33
C SER A 18 -36.30 0.12 47.25
N ALA A 19 -36.92 1.23 47.66
CA ALA A 19 -36.53 2.61 47.33
C ALA A 19 -35.51 3.31 48.28
N ALA A 20 -34.69 4.20 47.69
CA ALA A 20 -34.11 5.40 48.30
C ALA A 20 -33.71 6.40 47.19
N GLY A 21 -33.68 7.73 47.36
CA GLY A 21 -34.09 8.49 48.55
C GLY A 21 -33.23 9.73 48.87
N SER A 22 -32.96 10.64 47.92
CA SER A 22 -32.21 11.88 48.20
C SER A 22 -32.65 13.08 47.35
N ARG A 23 -32.64 14.27 47.97
CA ARG A 23 -32.89 15.59 47.34
C ARG A 23 -31.62 16.45 47.47
N PRO A 24 -31.24 17.24 46.45
CA PRO A 24 -30.42 18.43 46.65
C PRO A 24 -31.30 19.64 47.02
N ASN A 25 -30.82 20.48 47.95
CA ASN A 25 -31.44 21.76 48.32
C ASN A 25 -30.88 22.92 47.46
N PRO A 26 -31.56 24.08 47.41
CA PRO A 26 -31.22 25.18 46.50
C PRO A 26 -30.17 26.17 47.06
N ILE A 27 -29.85 27.17 46.23
CA ILE A 27 -29.03 28.37 46.50
C ILE A 27 -27.51 28.16 46.43
N SER A 28 -26.97 28.30 45.22
CA SER A 28 -25.95 29.33 44.93
C SER A 28 -26.05 29.70 43.45
N ALA A 29 -25.89 30.98 43.11
CA ALA A 29 -26.00 31.49 41.75
C ALA A 29 -24.62 31.92 41.21
N LEU A 30 -24.61 32.29 39.92
CA LEU A 30 -23.45 32.80 39.15
C LEU A 30 -22.31 31.79 38.91
N HIS A 31 -22.30 31.21 37.71
CA HIS A 31 -21.43 31.77 36.66
C HIS A 31 -21.94 31.44 35.25
N SER A 32 -21.37 32.13 34.27
CA SER A 32 -21.87 32.28 32.91
C SER A 32 -21.87 31.01 32.05
N ASN A 33 -23.08 30.65 31.62
CA ASN A 33 -23.42 30.11 30.30
C ASN A 33 -22.32 30.28 29.22
N LEU A 34 -21.71 29.17 28.77
CA LEU A 34 -20.99 29.05 27.48
C LEU A 34 -20.66 27.57 27.13
N ASN A 35 -21.66 26.67 27.20
CA ASN A 35 -21.47 25.24 26.84
C ASN A 35 -21.54 25.01 25.32
N SER A 36 -20.51 25.47 24.59
CA SER A 36 -20.35 25.23 23.16
C SER A 36 -19.57 23.93 22.90
N ASN A 37 -20.23 22.78 22.97
CA ASN A 37 -19.67 21.49 22.55
C ASN A 37 -19.51 21.44 21.02
N PRO A 38 -18.29 21.48 20.46
CA PRO A 38 -18.07 21.41 19.02
C PRO A 38 -17.76 19.97 18.63
N ASN A 39 -18.80 19.15 18.45
CA ASN A 39 -18.65 17.82 17.84
C ASN A 39 -18.22 17.99 16.36
N PRO A 40 -16.97 17.72 15.98
CA PRO A 40 -16.51 17.93 14.61
C PRO A 40 -16.63 16.60 13.87
N ASN A 41 -17.77 16.42 13.18
CA ASN A 41 -17.94 15.37 12.16
C ASN A 41 -17.85 15.96 10.74
N PRO A 42 -16.65 16.17 10.17
CA PRO A 42 -16.48 16.58 8.79
C PRO A 42 -16.23 15.36 7.88
N ASN A 43 -17.29 14.78 7.31
CA ASN A 43 -17.15 13.82 6.21
C ASN A 43 -18.39 13.85 5.29
N PRO A 44 -18.24 13.71 3.95
CA PRO A 44 -17.03 13.72 3.13
C PRO A 44 -16.89 15.01 2.29
N ASN A 45 -15.74 15.20 1.64
CA ASN A 45 -15.64 16.07 0.47
C ASN A 45 -15.17 15.25 -0.75
N PRO A 46 -16.00 15.04 -1.79
CA PRO A 46 -15.66 14.18 -2.91
C PRO A 46 -14.73 14.86 -3.93
N LYS A 47 -13.99 14.04 -4.68
CA LYS A 47 -13.32 14.37 -5.96
C LYS A 47 -12.42 15.63 -5.96
N GLY A 48 -11.18 15.45 -5.52
CA GLY A 48 -10.04 16.14 -6.15
C GLY A 48 -9.91 17.65 -5.92
N GLN A 49 -10.04 18.12 -4.67
CA GLN A 49 -9.57 19.46 -4.34
C GLN A 49 -8.05 19.57 -4.54
N ILE A 50 -7.65 20.32 -5.56
CA ILE A 50 -6.29 20.82 -5.73
C ILE A 50 -5.94 21.71 -4.53
N PHE A 51 -4.68 21.64 -4.07
CA PHE A 51 -4.17 22.37 -2.92
C PHE A 51 -4.16 23.89 -3.19
N THR A 52 -5.25 24.60 -2.88
CA THR A 52 -5.36 26.04 -3.11
C THR A 52 -4.68 26.83 -2.01
N SER A 53 -3.89 27.85 -2.39
CA SER A 53 -3.02 28.62 -1.49
C SER A 53 -3.76 29.66 -0.64
N ARG A 54 -4.89 29.28 -0.03
CA ARG A 54 -5.77 30.16 0.75
C ARG A 54 -6.37 29.52 2.01
N MET A 55 -5.74 28.46 2.54
CA MET A 55 -6.01 27.99 3.90
C MET A 55 -5.19 28.79 4.90
N GLY A 56 -5.84 29.30 5.96
CA GLY A 56 -5.12 29.87 7.11
C GLY A 56 -4.30 28.81 7.84
N GLU A 57 -3.24 29.22 8.54
CA GLU A 57 -2.19 28.32 9.06
C GLU A 57 -2.73 27.16 9.90
N GLY A 58 -3.71 27.42 10.80
CA GLY A 58 -4.36 26.38 11.59
C GLY A 58 -5.08 25.31 10.74
N ASN A 59 -5.75 25.71 9.65
CA ASN A 59 -6.40 24.78 8.73
C ASN A 59 -5.36 23.96 7.94
N LEU A 60 -4.24 24.58 7.53
CA LEU A 60 -3.14 23.88 6.86
C LEU A 60 -2.53 22.81 7.78
N GLN A 61 -2.28 23.14 9.06
CA GLN A 61 -1.69 22.20 10.01
C GLN A 61 -2.63 21.04 10.36
N ILE A 62 -3.94 21.29 10.48
CA ILE A 62 -4.97 20.25 10.64
C ILE A 62 -5.03 19.35 9.40
N ALA A 63 -5.08 19.93 8.19
CA ALA A 63 -5.11 19.18 6.94
C ALA A 63 -3.85 18.32 6.75
N MET A 64 -2.67 18.85 7.07
CA MET A 64 -1.41 18.11 7.02
C MET A 64 -1.36 16.96 8.04
N HIS A 65 -1.85 17.17 9.27
CA HIS A 65 -1.93 16.11 10.28
C HIS A 65 -2.89 14.98 9.84
N ALA A 66 -4.07 15.33 9.31
CA ALA A 66 -5.02 14.35 8.76
C ALA A 66 -4.47 13.62 7.53
N ALA A 67 -3.67 14.29 6.69
CA ALA A 67 -3.02 13.67 5.53
C ALA A 67 -1.90 12.69 5.92
N MET A 68 -1.18 12.94 7.03
CA MET A 68 -0.14 12.05 7.57
C MET A 68 -0.69 10.94 8.49
N ARG A 69 -1.91 11.10 9.03
CA ARG A 69 -2.61 10.10 9.85
C ARG A 69 -4.03 9.86 9.31
N PRO A 70 -4.16 9.30 8.09
CA PRO A 70 -5.47 8.97 7.53
C PRO A 70 -6.16 7.87 8.34
N SER A 71 -7.48 7.98 8.49
CA SER A 71 -8.33 6.87 8.94
C SER A 71 -8.35 5.74 7.92
N GLU A 72 -8.78 4.54 8.32
CA GLU A 72 -9.03 3.41 7.40
C GLU A 72 -10.00 3.80 6.28
N SER A 73 -11.07 4.55 6.61
CA SER A 73 -12.00 5.10 5.64
C SER A 73 -11.34 6.06 4.63
N ALA A 74 -10.36 6.86 5.06
CA ALA A 74 -9.60 7.75 4.18
C ALA A 74 -8.53 7.00 3.36
N LEU A 75 -7.93 5.94 3.90
CA LEU A 75 -7.05 5.03 3.17
C LEU A 75 -7.83 4.30 2.06
N GLN A 76 -9.01 3.77 2.37
CA GLN A 76 -9.83 3.04 1.40
C GLN A 76 -10.41 3.98 0.32
N THR A 77 -10.86 5.19 0.71
CA THR A 77 -11.26 6.24 -0.26
C THR A 77 -10.13 6.63 -1.23
N ARG A 78 -8.86 6.42 -0.84
CA ARG A 78 -7.66 6.70 -1.65
C ARG A 78 -7.07 5.44 -2.30
N GLY A 79 -7.64 4.25 -2.10
CA GLY A 79 -7.09 2.97 -2.60
C GLY A 79 -5.72 2.61 -2.01
N LEU A 80 -5.39 3.12 -0.82
CA LEU A 80 -4.08 3.03 -0.16
C LEU A 80 -3.97 1.93 0.91
N GLU A 81 -5.08 1.26 1.23
CA GLU A 81 -5.21 0.24 2.30
C GLU A 81 -4.09 -0.81 2.24
N GLY A 82 -3.93 -1.51 1.11
CA GLY A 82 -2.92 -2.54 0.92
C GLY A 82 -1.50 -2.04 0.63
N VAL A 83 -1.21 -0.75 0.82
CA VAL A 83 0.02 -0.07 0.38
C VAL A 83 0.71 0.77 1.47
N VAL A 84 -0.06 1.34 2.40
CA VAL A 84 0.45 2.13 3.54
C VAL A 84 0.91 1.23 4.68
N ARG A 85 1.91 1.69 5.44
CA ARG A 85 2.40 1.07 6.67
C ARG A 85 2.64 2.12 7.75
N ALA A 86 2.55 1.72 9.01
CA ALA A 86 2.99 2.56 10.13
C ALA A 86 4.53 2.68 10.20
N ALA A 87 5.00 3.66 10.95
CA ALA A 87 6.40 3.88 11.33
C ALA A 87 6.45 4.53 12.73
N GLU A 88 7.59 4.48 13.42
CA GLU A 88 7.74 5.12 14.73
C GLU A 88 7.63 6.65 14.63
N GLN A 89 6.93 7.29 15.58
CA GLN A 89 6.75 8.74 15.53
C GLN A 89 8.09 9.45 15.68
N GLY A 90 8.49 10.17 14.63
CA GLY A 90 9.78 10.88 14.57
C GLY A 90 10.83 10.21 13.68
N SER A 91 10.55 9.04 13.10
CA SER A 91 11.40 8.46 12.06
C SER A 91 11.55 9.41 10.86
N ARG A 92 12.75 9.48 10.28
CA ARG A 92 13.10 10.36 9.16
C ARG A 92 13.66 9.55 8.01
N ILE A 93 13.27 9.84 6.77
CA ILE A 93 13.96 9.31 5.60
C ILE A 93 15.32 10.00 5.52
N VAL A 94 16.40 9.22 5.47
CA VAL A 94 17.78 9.73 5.32
C VAL A 94 18.42 9.34 3.99
N ALA A 95 17.96 8.27 3.34
CA ALA A 95 18.36 7.92 1.98
C ALA A 95 17.27 7.07 1.27
N ALA A 96 17.29 7.09 -0.06
CA ALA A 96 16.57 6.16 -0.93
C ALA A 96 17.48 5.84 -2.13
N PRO A 97 18.17 4.68 -2.16
CA PRO A 97 19.11 4.34 -3.23
C PRO A 97 18.43 4.24 -4.60
N LEU A 98 19.07 4.83 -5.62
CA LEU A 98 18.57 4.92 -6.98
C LEU A 98 18.39 3.55 -7.66
N GLY A 99 17.59 3.52 -8.72
CA GLY A 99 17.30 2.32 -9.51
C GLY A 99 16.26 1.39 -8.86
N ASP A 100 16.24 0.13 -9.28
CA ASP A 100 15.19 -0.84 -8.96
C ASP A 100 15.22 -1.35 -7.48
N SER A 101 16.03 -0.74 -6.60
CA SER A 101 16.29 -1.23 -5.24
C SER A 101 15.06 -1.26 -4.34
N CYS A 102 14.09 -0.34 -4.57
CA CYS A 102 12.91 -0.10 -3.74
C CYS A 102 13.19 0.22 -2.26
N LEU A 103 14.46 0.37 -1.87
CA LEU A 103 14.91 0.56 -0.50
C LEU A 103 14.76 2.02 -0.09
N VAL A 104 14.25 2.23 1.12
CA VAL A 104 14.30 3.50 1.83
C VAL A 104 14.99 3.25 3.17
N ILE A 105 15.93 4.11 3.52
CA ILE A 105 16.61 4.07 4.82
C ILE A 105 15.96 5.10 5.73
N LEU A 106 15.37 4.62 6.83
CA LEU A 106 14.85 5.47 7.89
C LEU A 106 15.89 5.58 9.00
N GLN A 107 16.16 6.80 9.48
CA GLN A 107 16.67 6.98 10.83
C GLN A 107 15.49 6.95 11.80
N MET A 108 15.56 6.08 12.79
CA MET A 108 14.56 5.97 13.86
C MET A 108 14.81 7.02 14.94
N PRO A 109 13.80 7.41 15.75
CA PRO A 109 13.96 8.37 16.85
C PRO A 109 15.08 8.02 17.84
N ARG A 110 15.45 6.74 17.92
CA ARG A 110 16.47 6.15 18.80
C ARG A 110 17.89 6.21 18.23
N GLY A 111 18.07 6.77 17.03
CA GLY A 111 19.35 6.88 16.32
C GLY A 111 19.65 5.76 15.32
N ASN A 112 19.06 4.57 15.50
CA ASN A 112 19.23 3.42 14.61
C ASN A 112 18.83 3.74 13.15
N LEU A 113 19.50 3.09 12.19
CA LEU A 113 19.09 3.07 10.79
C LEU A 113 18.35 1.78 10.45
N GLU A 114 17.16 1.89 9.85
CA GLU A 114 16.33 0.77 9.41
C GLU A 114 16.12 0.81 7.90
N GLY A 115 16.48 -0.29 7.22
CA GLY A 115 16.19 -0.49 5.80
C GLY A 115 14.78 -1.06 5.61
N VAL A 116 13.95 -0.36 4.84
CA VAL A 116 12.53 -0.69 4.63
C VAL A 116 12.16 -0.57 3.16
N TYR A 117 11.23 -1.42 2.70
CA TYR A 117 10.78 -1.48 1.30
C TYR A 117 9.30 -1.06 1.22
N PRO A 118 8.98 0.23 0.98
CA PRO A 118 7.59 0.69 0.86
C PRO A 118 6.91 0.01 -0.33
N ARG A 119 5.75 -0.61 -0.08
CA ARG A 119 5.04 -1.42 -1.09
C ARG A 119 4.65 -0.63 -2.34
N ALA A 120 4.42 0.68 -2.21
CA ALA A 120 4.25 1.61 -3.33
C ALA A 120 5.45 1.64 -4.29
N LEU A 121 6.67 1.68 -3.77
CA LEU A 121 7.90 1.70 -4.58
C LEU A 121 8.13 0.34 -5.26
N VAL A 122 7.87 -0.76 -4.55
CA VAL A 122 7.93 -2.11 -5.13
C VAL A 122 6.92 -2.26 -6.27
N LEU A 123 5.69 -1.80 -6.09
CA LEU A 123 4.66 -1.82 -7.13
C LEU A 123 5.05 -0.96 -8.34
N ALA A 124 5.61 0.24 -8.13
CA ALA A 124 6.10 1.09 -9.21
C ALA A 124 7.29 0.47 -9.97
N ALA A 125 8.23 -0.16 -9.26
CA ALA A 125 9.37 -0.85 -9.87
C ALA A 125 8.94 -2.11 -10.65
N VAL A 126 7.99 -2.89 -10.12
CA VAL A 126 7.39 -4.02 -10.87
C VAL A 126 6.74 -3.51 -12.16
N ALA A 127 5.94 -2.44 -12.10
CA ALA A 127 5.36 -1.84 -13.30
C ALA A 127 6.42 -1.33 -14.31
N HIS A 128 7.51 -0.71 -13.83
CA HIS A 128 8.63 -0.29 -14.68
C HIS A 128 9.30 -1.47 -15.38
N LEU A 129 9.56 -2.56 -14.67
CA LEU A 129 10.14 -3.79 -15.23
C LEU A 129 9.21 -4.44 -16.26
N LEU A 130 7.90 -4.45 -16.01
CA LEU A 130 6.90 -4.95 -16.97
C LEU A 130 6.83 -4.09 -18.24
N SER A 131 6.91 -2.76 -18.13
CA SER A 131 6.97 -1.85 -19.30
C SER A 131 8.17 -2.13 -20.22
N ARG A 132 9.25 -2.65 -19.63
CA ARG A 132 10.51 -3.03 -20.29
C ARG A 132 10.56 -4.50 -20.71
N GLN A 133 9.47 -5.25 -20.52
CA GLN A 133 9.34 -6.69 -20.82
C GLN A 133 10.34 -7.57 -20.02
N GLU A 134 10.82 -7.07 -18.87
CA GLU A 134 11.78 -7.77 -18.00
C GLU A 134 11.05 -8.70 -17.01
N TYR A 135 10.16 -9.55 -17.54
CA TYR A 135 9.17 -10.32 -16.76
C TYR A 135 9.80 -11.21 -15.67
N GLY A 136 10.91 -11.88 -15.97
CA GLY A 136 11.65 -12.66 -14.97
C GLY A 136 12.22 -11.82 -13.81
N ARG A 137 12.58 -10.54 -14.03
CA ARG A 137 12.96 -9.62 -12.95
C ARG A 137 11.74 -9.15 -12.17
N ALA A 138 10.67 -8.75 -12.86
CA ALA A 138 9.42 -8.30 -12.26
C ALA A 138 8.82 -9.37 -11.33
N THR A 139 8.81 -10.63 -11.79
CA THR A 139 8.30 -11.79 -11.05
C THR A 139 9.10 -12.07 -9.80
N ARG A 140 10.45 -12.06 -9.87
CA ARG A 140 11.31 -12.22 -8.69
C ARG A 140 11.10 -11.11 -7.67
N LEU A 141 11.07 -9.84 -8.10
CA LEU A 141 10.83 -8.70 -7.23
C LEU A 141 9.45 -8.79 -6.53
N ALA A 142 8.42 -9.15 -7.28
CA ALA A 142 7.07 -9.35 -6.76
C ALA A 142 7.00 -10.50 -5.73
N ALA A 143 7.67 -11.63 -5.99
CA ALA A 143 7.73 -12.77 -5.08
C ALA A 143 8.52 -12.45 -3.79
N THR A 144 9.70 -11.84 -3.90
CA THR A 144 10.56 -11.44 -2.76
C THR A 144 9.80 -10.55 -1.76
N HIS A 145 9.04 -9.56 -2.25
CA HIS A 145 8.25 -8.67 -1.41
C HIS A 145 6.79 -9.14 -1.17
N ARG A 146 6.50 -10.41 -1.51
CA ARG A 146 5.20 -11.07 -1.29
C ARG A 146 4.02 -10.23 -1.82
N LEU A 147 4.11 -9.75 -3.06
CA LEU A 147 2.97 -9.16 -3.77
C LEU A 147 1.95 -10.26 -4.13
N ASN A 148 0.69 -9.88 -4.33
CA ASN A 148 -0.22 -10.75 -5.06
C ASN A 148 0.23 -10.80 -6.53
N LEU A 149 0.66 -11.96 -7.01
CA LEU A 149 1.28 -12.13 -8.32
C LEU A 149 0.30 -11.90 -9.50
N ASN A 150 -1.02 -11.84 -9.27
CA ASN A 150 -2.01 -11.38 -10.25
C ASN A 150 -1.68 -9.97 -10.76
N VAL A 151 -0.98 -9.15 -9.97
CA VAL A 151 -0.51 -7.81 -10.36
C VAL A 151 0.39 -7.82 -11.61
N LEU A 152 1.11 -8.92 -11.85
CA LEU A 152 1.99 -9.08 -13.02
C LEU A 152 1.21 -9.16 -14.35
N VAL A 153 -0.06 -9.58 -14.27
CA VAL A 153 -1.01 -9.60 -15.41
C VAL A 153 -1.84 -8.32 -15.42
N ASP A 154 -2.34 -7.88 -14.26
CA ASP A 154 -3.20 -6.70 -14.13
C ASP A 154 -2.54 -5.40 -14.64
N PHE A 155 -1.25 -5.19 -14.38
CA PHE A 155 -0.53 -3.98 -14.80
C PHE A 155 -0.48 -3.78 -16.32
N ASP A 156 -0.70 -4.82 -17.12
CA ASP A 156 -0.62 -4.80 -18.58
C ASP A 156 -1.83 -5.49 -19.24
N TRP A 157 -2.99 -5.52 -18.56
CA TRP A 157 -4.18 -6.19 -19.10
C TRP A 157 -4.97 -5.31 -20.11
N PRO A 158 -5.29 -5.80 -21.32
CA PRO A 158 -5.05 -7.14 -21.88
C PRO A 158 -3.79 -7.24 -22.77
N GLY A 159 -2.94 -6.20 -22.84
CA GLY A 159 -1.74 -6.15 -23.68
C GLY A 159 -0.76 -7.30 -23.47
N VAL A 160 -0.65 -7.82 -22.25
CA VAL A 160 0.16 -8.99 -21.89
C VAL A 160 -0.21 -10.25 -22.68
N LEU A 161 -1.47 -10.40 -23.13
CA LEU A 161 -1.88 -11.52 -24.00
C LEU A 161 -1.12 -11.52 -25.34
N GLY A 162 -0.82 -10.34 -25.89
CA GLY A 162 -0.03 -10.19 -27.11
C GLY A 162 1.47 -10.48 -26.94
N ARG A 163 1.94 -10.56 -25.69
CA ARG A 163 3.31 -10.91 -25.28
C ARG A 163 3.36 -12.18 -24.43
N GLY A 164 2.28 -12.99 -24.46
CA GLY A 164 2.11 -14.14 -23.57
C GLY A 164 3.20 -15.20 -23.73
N ARG A 165 3.78 -15.31 -24.93
CA ARG A 165 4.96 -16.14 -25.17
C ARG A 165 6.18 -15.61 -24.43
N ASP A 166 6.56 -14.36 -24.64
CA ASP A 166 7.75 -13.76 -24.04
C ASP A 166 7.64 -13.72 -22.50
N PHE A 167 6.42 -13.56 -21.98
CA PHE A 167 6.10 -13.70 -20.56
C PHE A 167 6.38 -15.11 -20.03
N VAL A 168 5.94 -16.16 -20.73
CA VAL A 168 6.15 -17.57 -20.33
C VAL A 168 7.61 -17.99 -20.51
N ASP A 169 8.21 -17.72 -21.67
CA ASP A 169 9.56 -18.14 -22.05
C ASP A 169 10.65 -17.49 -21.16
N SER A 170 10.35 -16.40 -20.43
CA SER A 170 11.27 -15.67 -19.54
C SER A 170 11.05 -15.84 -18.03
N ILE A 171 10.07 -16.67 -17.62
CA ILE A 171 9.77 -16.98 -16.22
C ILE A 171 10.01 -18.47 -15.95
N PRO A 172 10.78 -18.86 -14.91
CA PRO A 172 11.01 -20.28 -14.63
C PRO A 172 9.70 -20.99 -14.21
N THR A 173 9.60 -22.28 -14.52
CA THR A 173 8.34 -23.05 -14.40
C THR A 173 7.72 -23.01 -13.00
N LYS A 174 8.53 -22.95 -11.93
CA LYS A 174 8.03 -22.86 -10.55
C LYS A 174 7.30 -21.54 -10.31
N GLU A 175 7.95 -20.41 -10.62
CA GLU A 175 7.36 -19.08 -10.49
C GLU A 175 6.15 -18.90 -11.41
N LEU A 176 6.14 -19.54 -12.59
CA LEU A 176 4.98 -19.55 -13.47
C LEU A 176 3.78 -20.29 -12.84
N CYS A 177 3.99 -21.41 -12.15
CA CYS A 177 2.94 -22.06 -11.36
C CYS A 177 2.43 -21.15 -10.23
N ASP A 178 3.33 -20.48 -9.50
CA ASP A 178 2.96 -19.54 -8.43
C ASP A 178 2.10 -18.38 -8.97
N ILE A 179 2.40 -17.87 -10.18
CA ILE A 179 1.56 -16.90 -10.88
C ILE A 179 0.19 -17.50 -11.21
N LEU A 180 0.14 -18.68 -11.85
CA LEU A 180 -1.11 -19.31 -12.27
C LEU A 180 -2.07 -19.57 -11.08
N PHE A 181 -1.57 -19.98 -9.92
CA PHE A 181 -2.39 -20.13 -8.71
C PHE A 181 -2.83 -18.79 -8.08
N SER A 182 -2.06 -17.72 -8.29
CA SER A 182 -2.44 -16.38 -7.83
C SER A 182 -3.59 -15.76 -8.64
N LEU A 183 -3.81 -16.22 -9.87
CA LEU A 183 -4.71 -15.55 -10.80
C LEU A 183 -6.16 -15.45 -10.26
N ARG A 184 -6.81 -14.33 -10.56
CA ARG A 184 -8.20 -14.03 -10.21
C ARG A 184 -8.92 -13.38 -11.39
N ARG A 185 -10.25 -13.43 -11.36
CA ARG A 185 -11.11 -12.73 -12.34
C ARG A 185 -11.18 -11.23 -12.01
N GLU A 186 -11.06 -10.90 -10.74
CA GLU A 186 -11.06 -9.58 -10.17
C GLU A 186 -9.63 -9.01 -10.19
N SER A 187 -9.46 -7.82 -10.75
CA SER A 187 -8.17 -7.14 -10.82
C SER A 187 -7.75 -6.58 -9.46
N VAL A 188 -6.50 -6.76 -9.04
CA VAL A 188 -5.99 -6.16 -7.80
C VAL A 188 -5.81 -4.64 -7.90
N LEU A 189 -5.84 -4.12 -9.13
CA LEU A 189 -5.81 -2.69 -9.48
C LEU A 189 -7.22 -2.09 -9.64
N ALA A 190 -8.30 -2.88 -9.53
CA ALA A 190 -9.67 -2.37 -9.59
C ALA A 190 -9.95 -1.38 -8.44
N PRO A 191 -10.90 -0.42 -8.58
CA PRO A 191 -11.32 0.45 -7.48
C PRO A 191 -11.78 -0.36 -6.26
N GLY A 192 -11.20 -0.10 -5.09
CA GLY A 192 -11.42 -0.89 -3.86
C GLY A 192 -10.60 -2.19 -3.76
N GLY A 193 -9.81 -2.53 -4.79
CA GLY A 193 -8.82 -3.60 -4.76
C GLY A 193 -7.56 -3.19 -3.98
N VAL A 194 -6.83 -4.20 -3.49
CA VAL A 194 -5.69 -4.00 -2.55
C VAL A 194 -4.59 -3.07 -3.08
N TYR A 195 -4.40 -2.96 -4.40
CA TYR A 195 -3.43 -2.07 -5.04
C TYR A 195 -4.10 -1.03 -5.96
N ALA A 196 -5.36 -0.64 -5.69
CA ALA A 196 -6.10 0.34 -6.50
C ALA A 196 -5.33 1.66 -6.74
N SER A 197 -4.59 2.15 -5.73
CA SER A 197 -3.72 3.33 -5.86
C SER A 197 -2.56 3.17 -6.86
N ALA A 198 -2.12 1.93 -7.12
CA ALA A 198 -1.09 1.61 -8.09
C ALA A 198 -1.61 1.47 -9.54
N ALA A 199 -2.93 1.57 -9.78
CA ALA A 199 -3.50 1.56 -11.13
C ALA A 199 -2.95 2.70 -12.02
N SER A 200 -2.42 3.76 -11.42
CA SER A 200 -1.69 4.85 -12.08
C SER A 200 -0.34 4.44 -12.70
N PHE A 201 0.23 3.30 -12.30
CA PHE A 201 1.46 2.73 -12.86
C PHE A 201 1.17 1.69 -13.97
N ALA A 202 -0.09 1.33 -14.22
CA ALA A 202 -0.45 0.36 -15.25
C ALA A 202 -0.17 0.90 -16.67
N MET A 203 0.12 -0.01 -17.60
CA MET A 203 0.40 0.34 -18.99
C MET A 203 -0.85 0.96 -19.64
N ALA A 204 -0.66 2.10 -20.31
CA ALA A 204 -1.74 2.78 -20.99
C ALA A 204 -2.31 1.91 -22.13
N LYS A 205 -3.63 1.64 -22.08
CA LYS A 205 -4.35 0.86 -23.10
C LYS A 205 -4.17 1.49 -24.48
N GLY A 206 -3.31 0.88 -25.30
CA GLY A 206 -3.01 1.33 -26.67
C GLY A 206 -1.53 1.49 -26.98
N VAL A 207 -0.65 1.55 -25.98
CA VAL A 207 0.81 1.58 -26.23
C VAL A 207 1.29 0.17 -26.57
N VAL A 208 1.30 -0.14 -27.87
CA VAL A 208 2.13 -1.23 -28.39
C VAL A 208 3.58 -0.79 -28.21
N ALA A 209 4.23 -1.30 -27.16
CA ALA A 209 5.65 -1.09 -26.95
C ALA A 209 6.43 -1.70 -28.13
N GLY A 210 6.86 -0.85 -29.07
CA GLY A 210 7.64 -1.26 -30.22
C GLY A 210 8.87 -2.03 -29.77
N GLY A 211 9.11 -3.19 -30.39
CA GLY A 211 10.08 -4.20 -29.95
C GLY A 211 11.53 -3.74 -30.00
N GLY A 212 11.93 -2.92 -29.04
CA GLY A 212 13.30 -2.52 -28.80
C GLY A 212 14.13 -3.71 -28.32
N ARG A 213 14.60 -4.52 -29.27
CA ARG A 213 15.67 -5.51 -29.05
C ARG A 213 16.91 -4.78 -28.54
N ARG A 214 17.06 -4.69 -27.22
CA ARG A 214 18.35 -4.38 -26.60
C ARG A 214 19.29 -5.51 -26.96
N SER A 215 20.37 -5.19 -27.66
CA SER A 215 21.41 -6.13 -28.02
C SER A 215 22.14 -6.56 -26.74
N GLU A 216 22.39 -7.87 -26.58
CA GLU A 216 23.21 -8.40 -25.48
C GLU A 216 24.68 -7.94 -25.49
N GLY A 217 25.06 -7.10 -26.47
CA GLY A 217 26.36 -6.45 -26.53
C GLY A 217 26.50 -5.33 -25.48
N GLU A 218 25.48 -4.48 -25.29
CA GLU A 218 25.59 -3.29 -24.45
C GLU A 218 25.86 -3.62 -22.96
N THR A 219 25.29 -4.72 -22.46
CA THR A 219 25.58 -5.20 -21.11
C THR A 219 26.97 -5.82 -21.00
N LYS A 220 27.38 -6.64 -21.98
CA LYS A 220 28.71 -7.28 -21.99
C LYS A 220 29.83 -6.25 -22.13
N GLU A 221 29.69 -5.26 -23.00
CA GLU A 221 30.66 -4.18 -23.20
C GLU A 221 30.84 -3.33 -21.93
N ARG A 222 29.75 -3.09 -21.21
CA ARG A 222 29.76 -2.37 -19.92
C ARG A 222 30.42 -3.19 -18.81
N GLU A 223 30.10 -4.49 -18.70
CA GLU A 223 30.73 -5.41 -17.75
C GLU A 223 32.24 -5.62 -18.04
N THR A 224 32.67 -5.60 -19.30
CA THR A 224 34.11 -5.63 -19.63
C THR A 224 34.80 -4.32 -19.25
N LYS A 225 34.17 -3.17 -19.49
CA LYS A 225 34.77 -1.87 -19.21
C LYS A 225 34.89 -1.57 -17.71
N GLU A 226 33.86 -1.93 -16.93
CA GLU A 226 33.92 -1.84 -15.46
C GLU A 226 34.99 -2.77 -14.86
N ARG A 227 35.34 -3.89 -15.53
CA ARG A 227 36.46 -4.76 -15.15
C ARG A 227 37.82 -4.20 -15.54
N GLU A 228 37.97 -3.61 -16.73
CA GLU A 228 39.22 -2.94 -17.13
C GLU A 228 39.53 -1.75 -16.21
N GLU A 229 38.54 -0.91 -15.88
CA GLU A 229 38.74 0.21 -14.95
C GLU A 229 39.09 -0.30 -13.54
N ALA A 230 38.43 -1.35 -13.04
CA ALA A 230 38.76 -1.95 -11.74
C ALA A 230 40.17 -2.58 -11.70
N GLN A 231 40.62 -3.24 -12.78
CA GLN A 231 41.97 -3.79 -12.84
C GLN A 231 43.03 -2.68 -12.94
N LYS A 232 42.78 -1.61 -13.71
CA LYS A 232 43.70 -0.48 -13.84
C LYS A 232 43.90 0.26 -12.51
N VAL A 233 42.85 0.40 -11.70
CA VAL A 233 42.95 0.98 -10.34
C VAL A 233 43.78 0.09 -9.39
N LEU A 234 43.77 -1.24 -9.57
CA LEU A 234 44.63 -2.14 -8.80
C LEU A 234 46.10 -2.04 -9.22
N GLU A 235 46.39 -1.83 -10.51
CA GLU A 235 47.75 -1.64 -11.03
C GLU A 235 48.33 -0.25 -10.69
N GLU A 236 47.51 0.79 -10.55
CA GLU A 236 47.91 2.14 -10.10
C GLU A 236 48.06 2.28 -8.56
N CYS A 237 47.85 1.21 -7.80
CA CYS A 237 47.96 1.19 -6.33
C CYS A 237 49.02 0.19 -5.80
N GLY A 238 49.92 -0.31 -6.66
CA GLY A 238 51.05 -1.18 -6.33
C GLY A 238 52.41 -0.46 -6.33
#